data_AF-A0A272ERF7-F1
#
_entry.id   AF-A0A272ERF7-F1
#
_cell.length_a   1.000
_cell.length_b   1.000
_cell.length_c   1.000
_cell.angle_alpha   90.00
_cell.angle_beta   90.00
_cell.angle_gamma   90.00
#
_symmetry.space_group_name_H-M   'P 1'
#
loop_
_entity.id
_entity.type
_entity.pdbx_description
1 polymer ?
#
loop_
_entity_poly.entity_id
_entity_poly.type
_entity_poly.pdbx_seq_one_letter_code
_entity_poly.pdbx_strand_id
1 'polypeptide(L)'
;MLMRMAPLLSPELVCLLGAASRYRDAFEANTPGEASPFSNTDLFSSHATGHTQASPGTPSTEQGLISVPVHMRFQAEEGNPAVEWTDEFHLRRDGQRWRIQDITYSADTVEGRPGNLVRWLRDTLGHSDARANWNSAELKGCPAPTAAKPAQKKTH
;
A
#
# COMPACT_ATOMS: atom_id res chain seq x y z
N MET A 1 7.63 -2.29 -12.75
CA MET A 1 6.37 -2.76 -12.13
C MET A 1 5.41 -1.62 -11.80
N LEU A 2 5.86 -0.56 -11.11
CA LEU A 2 5.02 0.60 -10.75
C LEU A 2 4.26 1.23 -11.93
N MET A 3 4.90 1.37 -13.10
CA MET A 3 4.28 1.93 -14.31
C MET A 3 3.04 1.15 -14.81
N ARG A 4 2.97 -0.16 -14.58
CA ARG A 4 1.81 -0.98 -14.98
C ARG A 4 0.64 -0.85 -14.01
N MET A 5 0.92 -0.61 -12.73
CA MET A 5 -0.09 -0.48 -11.68
C MET A 5 -0.57 0.97 -11.49
N ALA A 6 0.20 1.96 -11.92
CA ALA A 6 -0.12 3.38 -11.77
C ALA A 6 -1.56 3.77 -12.19
N PRO A 7 -2.19 3.18 -13.23
CA PRO A 7 -3.59 3.47 -13.56
C PRO A 7 -4.60 3.02 -12.50
N LEU A 8 -4.25 2.05 -11.66
CA LEU A 8 -5.09 1.46 -10.59
C LEU A 8 -4.87 2.13 -9.24
N LEU A 9 -3.79 2.89 -9.08
CA LEU A 9 -3.39 3.50 -7.82
C LEU A 9 -3.75 4.99 -7.80
N SER A 10 -4.04 5.52 -6.61
CA SER A 10 -4.23 6.95 -6.37
C SER A 10 -2.94 7.72 -6.69
N PRO A 11 -3.03 9.01 -7.06
CA PRO A 11 -1.85 9.84 -7.24
C PRO A 11 -0.91 9.88 -6.03
N GLU A 12 -1.47 9.80 -4.82
CA GLU A 12 -0.70 9.72 -3.57
C GLU A 12 0.12 8.43 -3.51
N LEU A 13 -0.52 7.26 -3.69
CA LEU A 13 0.19 5.98 -3.66
C LEU A 13 1.27 5.89 -4.76
N VAL A 14 0.99 6.38 -5.96
CA VAL A 14 2.00 6.44 -7.04
C VAL A 14 3.21 7.27 -6.59
N CYS A 15 2.98 8.43 -5.97
CA CYS A 15 4.05 9.28 -5.48
C CYS A 15 4.85 8.60 -4.35
N LEU A 16 4.16 8.05 -3.34
CA LEU A 16 4.80 7.41 -2.18
C LEU A 16 5.60 6.16 -2.59
N LEU A 17 5.07 5.33 -3.49
CA LEU A 17 5.80 4.16 -4.00
C LEU A 17 7.00 4.55 -4.87
N GLY A 18 6.89 5.65 -5.62
CA GLY A 18 8.01 6.23 -6.35
C GLY A 18 9.12 6.73 -5.41
N ALA A 19 8.74 7.40 -4.32
CA ALA A 19 9.65 7.84 -3.26
C ALA A 19 10.30 6.64 -2.55
N ALA A 20 9.52 5.60 -2.22
CA ALA A 20 10.03 4.35 -1.64
C ALA A 20 11.06 3.66 -2.53
N SER A 21 10.82 3.63 -3.85
CA SER A 21 11.81 3.10 -4.79
C SER A 21 13.10 3.90 -4.76
N ARG A 22 13.04 5.23 -4.86
CA ARG A 22 14.24 6.08 -4.82
C ARG A 22 15.00 5.95 -3.49
N TYR A 23 14.27 5.88 -2.38
CA TYR A 23 14.89 5.69 -1.07
C TYR A 23 15.61 4.34 -0.99
N ARG A 24 14.97 3.24 -1.43
CA ARG A 24 15.60 1.92 -1.50
C ARG A 24 16.86 1.96 -2.37
N ASP A 25 16.75 2.52 -3.58
CA ASP A 25 17.87 2.56 -4.53
C ASP A 25 19.04 3.39 -3.96
N ALA A 26 18.76 4.49 -3.24
CA ALA A 26 19.77 5.30 -2.56
C ALA A 26 20.37 4.57 -1.34
N PHE A 27 19.57 3.85 -0.57
CA PHE A 27 20.05 3.03 0.54
C PHE A 27 21.01 1.95 0.02
N GLU A 28 20.61 1.18 -0.99
CA GLU A 28 21.42 0.12 -1.62
C GLU A 28 22.76 0.62 -2.13
N ALA A 29 22.77 1.81 -2.75
CA ALA A 29 23.99 2.41 -3.26
C ALA A 29 24.98 2.84 -2.16
N ASN A 30 24.48 3.21 -0.98
CA ASN A 30 25.31 3.79 0.09
C ASN A 30 25.58 2.83 1.27
N THR A 31 24.80 1.76 1.42
CA THR A 31 24.97 0.75 2.48
C THR A 31 24.99 -0.68 1.89
N PRO A 32 26.02 -1.03 1.10
CA PRO A 32 26.08 -2.32 0.43
C PRO A 32 26.15 -3.46 1.45
N GLY A 33 25.28 -4.46 1.28
CA GLY A 33 25.18 -5.64 2.15
C GLY A 33 24.20 -5.51 3.33
N GLU A 34 23.66 -4.31 3.59
CA GLU A 34 22.52 -4.15 4.49
C GLU A 34 21.21 -4.47 3.75
N ALA A 35 20.22 -5.01 4.48
CA ALA A 35 18.90 -5.24 3.94
C ALA A 35 18.19 -3.90 3.69
N SER A 36 17.87 -3.62 2.44
CA SER A 36 17.24 -2.37 2.05
C SER A 36 15.80 -2.27 2.56
N PRO A 37 15.34 -1.05 2.90
CA PRO A 37 13.92 -0.81 3.10
C PRO A 37 13.11 -1.26 1.87
N PHE A 38 11.98 -1.93 2.10
CA PHE A 38 11.03 -2.36 1.07
C PHE A 38 11.52 -3.42 0.05
N SER A 39 12.73 -3.99 0.17
CA SER A 39 13.27 -4.93 -0.84
C SER A 39 12.76 -6.36 -0.70
N ASN A 40 12.31 -6.78 0.49
CA ASN A 40 12.04 -8.19 0.82
C ASN A 40 10.61 -8.43 1.33
N THR A 41 9.63 -7.67 0.83
CA THR A 41 8.23 -7.83 1.25
C THR A 41 7.30 -7.49 0.11
N ASP A 42 6.22 -8.25 -0.03
CA ASP A 42 5.05 -7.76 -0.74
C ASP A 42 4.54 -6.50 -0.02
N LEU A 43 4.23 -5.46 -0.80
CA LEU A 43 3.71 -4.20 -0.29
C LEU A 43 2.18 -4.17 -0.31
N PHE A 44 1.55 -5.04 -1.10
CA PHE A 44 0.11 -5.00 -1.34
C PHE A 44 -0.67 -6.05 -0.53
N SER A 45 0.01 -6.78 0.35
CA SER A 45 -0.62 -7.67 1.33
C SER A 45 0.12 -7.66 2.66
N SER A 46 -0.57 -8.09 3.70
CA SER A 46 -0.03 -8.23 5.06
C SER A 46 1.03 -9.32 5.19
N HIS A 47 1.08 -10.28 4.27
CA HIS A 47 2.02 -11.40 4.26
C HIS A 47 3.30 -11.06 3.47
N ALA A 48 4.48 -11.13 4.11
CA ALA A 48 5.75 -10.66 3.52
C ALA A 48 6.11 -11.36 2.19
N THR A 49 5.82 -12.65 2.05
CA THR A 49 6.07 -13.41 0.80
C THR A 49 5.05 -13.13 -0.31
N GLY A 50 3.94 -12.44 -0.02
CA GLY A 50 2.82 -12.26 -0.92
C GLY A 50 1.90 -13.48 -1.01
N HIS A 51 1.00 -13.47 -2.00
CA HIS A 51 -0.03 -14.50 -2.21
C HIS A 51 0.18 -15.26 -3.52
N THR A 52 -0.34 -16.48 -3.60
CA THR A 52 -0.45 -17.25 -4.86
C THR A 52 -1.82 -17.09 -5.51
N GLN A 53 -2.84 -16.74 -4.73
CA GLN A 53 -4.20 -16.50 -5.19
C GLN A 53 -4.82 -15.32 -4.44
N ALA A 54 -5.64 -14.54 -5.13
CA ALA A 54 -6.43 -13.46 -4.54
C ALA A 54 -7.80 -13.37 -5.20
N SER A 55 -8.84 -13.10 -4.42
CA SER A 55 -10.19 -12.86 -4.91
C SER A 55 -10.85 -11.69 -4.15
N PRO A 56 -11.53 -10.77 -4.85
CA PRO A 56 -12.27 -9.72 -4.18
C PRO A 56 -13.57 -10.29 -3.58
N GLY A 57 -13.85 -9.90 -2.35
CA GLY A 57 -15.14 -10.13 -1.69
C GLY A 57 -16.16 -9.04 -2.05
N THR A 58 -17.23 -8.99 -1.26
CA THR A 58 -18.32 -8.01 -1.49
C THR A 58 -17.89 -6.62 -1.02
N PRO A 59 -17.93 -5.59 -1.89
CA PRO A 59 -17.56 -4.24 -1.50
C PRO A 59 -18.59 -3.63 -0.54
N SER A 60 -18.11 -2.86 0.43
CA SER A 60 -18.92 -1.97 1.26
C SER A 60 -18.65 -0.52 0.86
N THR A 61 -19.60 0.38 1.14
CA THR A 61 -19.43 1.82 0.87
C THR A 61 -19.83 2.62 2.08
N GLU A 62 -18.89 3.40 2.59
CA GLU A 62 -19.10 4.28 3.74
C GLU A 62 -18.53 5.66 3.42
N GLN A 63 -19.34 6.70 3.58
CA GLN A 63 -18.92 8.11 3.42
C GLN A 63 -18.20 8.42 2.08
N GLY A 64 -18.50 7.67 1.02
CA GLY A 64 -17.88 7.84 -0.31
C GLY A 64 -16.54 7.14 -0.49
N LEU A 65 -16.10 6.37 0.50
CA LEU A 65 -15.02 5.38 0.40
C LEU A 65 -15.63 4.02 0.10
N ILE A 66 -15.06 3.29 -0.87
CA ILE A 66 -15.39 1.89 -1.08
C ILE A 66 -14.32 1.04 -0.40
N SER A 67 -14.73 0.15 0.48
CA SER A 67 -13.87 -0.87 1.06
C SER A 67 -14.15 -2.21 0.38
N VAL A 68 -13.09 -2.87 -0.09
CA VAL A 68 -13.16 -4.18 -0.74
C VAL A 68 -12.32 -5.16 0.08
N PRO A 69 -12.93 -6.12 0.79
CA PRO A 69 -12.16 -7.21 1.36
C PRO A 69 -11.53 -8.01 0.21
N VAL A 70 -10.24 -8.29 0.31
CA VAL A 70 -9.52 -9.12 -0.67
C VAL A 70 -9.05 -10.37 0.05
N HIS A 71 -9.67 -11.50 -0.28
CA HIS A 71 -9.32 -12.80 0.26
C HIS A 71 -8.06 -13.29 -0.45
N MET A 72 -7.03 -13.61 0.31
CA MET A 72 -5.73 -14.04 -0.21
C MET A 72 -5.38 -15.41 0.34
N ARG A 73 -4.65 -16.16 -0.48
CA ARG A 73 -4.13 -17.48 -0.13
C ARG A 73 -2.69 -17.60 -0.60
N PHE A 74 -1.85 -18.17 0.24
CA PHE A 74 -0.51 -18.60 -0.08
C PHE A 74 -0.37 -20.11 0.13
N GLN A 75 0.13 -20.79 -0.90
CA GLN A 75 0.46 -22.20 -0.86
C GLN A 75 1.96 -22.33 -1.14
N ALA A 76 2.74 -22.73 -0.14
CA ALA A 76 4.20 -22.86 -0.28
C ALA A 76 4.57 -24.03 -1.20
N GLU A 77 4.23 -25.25 -0.78
CA GLU A 77 4.49 -26.50 -1.49
C GLU A 77 3.31 -27.46 -1.33
N GLU A 78 3.24 -28.47 -2.20
CA GLU A 78 2.22 -29.51 -2.14
C GLU A 78 2.38 -30.34 -0.86
N GLY A 79 1.31 -30.45 -0.06
CA GLY A 79 1.31 -31.15 1.23
C GLY A 79 1.42 -30.26 2.48
N ASN A 80 1.80 -28.99 2.34
CA ASN A 80 1.75 -28.02 3.44
C ASN A 80 0.36 -27.36 3.54
N PRO A 81 -0.11 -26.99 4.75
CA PRO A 81 -1.34 -26.22 4.89
C PRO A 81 -1.16 -24.84 4.25
N ALA A 82 -2.18 -24.39 3.52
CA ALA A 82 -2.18 -23.02 3.03
C ALA A 82 -2.39 -22.02 4.17
N VAL A 83 -1.83 -20.84 3.95
CA VAL A 83 -2.13 -19.66 4.77
C VAL A 83 -3.16 -18.84 4.01
N GLU A 84 -4.23 -18.47 4.71
CA GLU A 84 -5.31 -17.64 4.19
C GLU A 84 -5.50 -16.42 5.07
N TRP A 85 -5.73 -15.27 4.45
CA TRP A 85 -5.99 -14.02 5.16
C TRP A 85 -6.85 -13.10 4.32
N THR A 86 -7.28 -11.97 4.89
CA THR A 86 -8.10 -10.99 4.19
C THR A 86 -7.63 -9.59 4.55
N ASP A 87 -7.04 -8.89 3.58
CA ASP A 87 -6.73 -7.48 3.70
C ASP A 87 -7.88 -6.64 3.12
N GLU A 88 -7.99 -5.37 3.54
CA GLU A 88 -9.04 -4.48 3.06
C GLU A 88 -8.46 -3.41 2.13
N PHE A 89 -8.92 -3.41 0.88
CA PHE A 89 -8.51 -2.44 -0.13
C PHE A 89 -9.49 -1.28 -0.11
N HIS A 90 -8.98 -0.08 0.11
CA HIS A 90 -9.78 1.14 0.14
C HIS A 90 -9.68 1.85 -1.21
N LEU A 91 -10.80 1.96 -1.90
CA LEU A 91 -10.90 2.56 -3.23
C LEU A 91 -11.62 3.89 -3.15
N ARG A 92 -11.12 4.84 -3.94
CA ARG A 92 -11.73 6.15 -4.11
C ARG A 92 -11.94 6.45 -5.58
N ARG A 93 -12.99 7.20 -5.87
CA ARG A 93 -13.26 7.71 -7.21
C ARG A 93 -12.35 8.91 -7.50
N ASP A 94 -11.59 8.80 -8.58
CA ASP A 94 -10.79 9.85 -9.19
C ASP A 94 -11.27 10.06 -10.64
N GLY A 95 -12.02 11.13 -10.86
CA GLY A 95 -12.78 11.35 -12.09
C GLY A 95 -13.77 10.21 -12.36
N GLN A 96 -13.54 9.46 -13.44
CA GLN A 96 -14.38 8.32 -13.84
C GLN A 96 -13.82 6.96 -13.44
N ARG A 97 -12.70 6.91 -12.69
CA ARG A 97 -12.03 5.65 -12.34
C ARG A 97 -12.01 5.45 -10.83
N TRP A 98 -12.17 4.20 -10.41
CA TRP A 98 -11.85 3.79 -9.05
C TRP A 98 -10.37 3.48 -8.96
N ARG A 99 -9.73 4.00 -7.93
CA ARG A 99 -8.31 3.78 -7.66
C ARG A 99 -8.13 3.36 -6.22
N ILE A 100 -7.20 2.43 -5.99
CA ILE A 100 -6.75 2.05 -4.66
C ILE A 100 -6.11 3.29 -4.05
N GLN A 101 -6.61 3.74 -2.90
CA GLN A 101 -6.03 4.83 -2.14
C GLN A 101 -5.15 4.32 -1.01
N ASP A 102 -5.49 3.17 -0.42
CA ASP A 102 -4.81 2.59 0.72
C ASP A 102 -5.19 1.11 0.85
N ILE A 103 -4.43 0.37 1.65
CA ILE A 103 -4.67 -1.03 1.98
C ILE A 103 -4.51 -1.18 3.48
N THR A 104 -5.57 -1.60 4.17
CA THR A 104 -5.50 -1.99 5.58
C THR A 104 -5.11 -3.45 5.67
N TYR A 105 -4.04 -3.71 6.41
CA TYR A 105 -3.50 -5.04 6.63
C TYR A 105 -4.21 -5.71 7.79
N SER A 106 -4.67 -6.95 7.60
CA SER A 106 -5.17 -7.75 8.72
C SER A 106 -3.98 -8.20 9.57
N ALA A 107 -3.76 -7.53 10.70
CA ALA A 107 -2.69 -7.85 11.63
C ALA A 107 -2.91 -9.16 12.40
N ASP A 108 -4.13 -9.71 12.36
CA ASP A 108 -4.63 -10.58 13.42
C ASP A 108 -4.54 -12.08 13.10
N THR A 109 -4.19 -12.48 11.87
CA THR A 109 -4.25 -13.90 11.44
C THR A 109 -2.95 -14.47 10.88
N VAL A 110 -1.92 -13.65 10.69
CA VAL A 110 -0.61 -14.02 10.14
C VAL A 110 0.44 -13.22 10.92
N GLU A 111 1.70 -13.66 11.01
CA GLU A 111 2.84 -12.80 11.40
C GLU A 111 3.04 -11.67 10.37
N GLY A 112 2.04 -10.79 10.25
CA GLY A 112 1.90 -9.77 9.21
C GLY A 112 2.05 -8.37 9.80
N ARG A 113 2.25 -7.40 8.91
CA ARG A 113 2.48 -6.00 9.29
C ARG A 113 1.14 -5.35 9.72
N PRO A 114 0.98 -4.88 10.98
CA PRO A 114 -0.23 -4.14 11.36
C PRO A 114 -0.27 -2.75 10.70
N GLY A 115 -1.48 -2.22 10.52
CA GLY A 115 -1.72 -0.86 10.03
C GLY A 115 -2.16 -0.81 8.57
N ASN A 116 -1.71 0.22 7.84
CA ASN A 116 -2.03 0.38 6.43
C ASN A 116 -0.82 0.84 5.60
N LEU A 117 -0.90 0.60 4.28
CA LEU A 117 0.19 0.85 3.34
C LEU A 117 0.62 2.32 3.33
N VAL A 118 -0.33 3.26 3.24
CA VAL A 118 -0.02 4.70 3.15
C VAL A 118 0.69 5.17 4.41
N ARG A 119 0.18 4.80 5.58
CA ARG A 119 0.80 5.13 6.87
C ARG A 119 2.20 4.54 6.96
N TRP A 120 2.37 3.27 6.62
CA TRP A 120 3.68 2.64 6.69
C TRP A 120 4.71 3.32 5.76
N LEU A 121 4.31 3.66 4.53
CA LEU A 121 5.17 4.41 3.60
C LEU A 121 5.55 5.77 4.17
N ARG A 122 4.57 6.52 4.70
CA ARG A 122 4.80 7.86 5.28
C ARG A 122 5.67 7.79 6.54
N ASP A 123 5.41 6.85 7.44
CA ASP A 123 6.19 6.68 8.67
C ASP A 123 7.64 6.29 8.34
N THR A 124 7.85 5.40 7.36
CA THR A 124 9.21 4.99 6.96
C THR A 124 9.96 6.11 6.23
N LEU A 125 9.31 6.79 5.28
CA LEU A 125 9.94 7.81 4.43
C LEU A 125 9.99 9.20 5.09
N GLY A 126 9.19 9.43 6.13
CA GLY A 126 9.08 10.70 6.84
C GLY A 126 10.29 11.05 7.69
N HIS A 127 11.20 10.10 7.90
CA HIS A 127 12.46 10.30 8.58
C HIS A 127 13.58 10.47 7.56
N SER A 128 14.42 11.50 7.71
CA SER A 128 15.61 11.64 6.87
C SER A 128 16.66 10.62 7.31
N ASP A 129 17.30 9.93 6.36
CA ASP A 129 18.36 8.97 6.63
C ASP A 129 19.65 9.45 5.97
N ALA A 130 20.61 9.90 6.79
CA ALA A 130 21.89 10.38 6.33
C ALA A 130 22.72 9.29 5.63
N ARG A 131 22.56 8.02 6.01
CA ARG A 131 23.30 6.90 5.41
C ARG A 131 22.91 6.68 3.96
N ALA A 132 21.64 6.92 3.64
CA ALA A 132 21.10 6.80 2.29
C ALA A 132 21.07 8.14 1.53
N ASN A 133 21.57 9.22 2.12
CA ASN A 133 21.36 10.59 1.61
C ASN A 133 19.88 10.93 1.35
N TRP A 134 18.98 10.35 2.13
CA TRP A 134 17.53 10.52 1.98
C TRP A 134 17.03 11.73 2.74
N ASN A 135 16.22 12.57 2.08
CA ASN A 135 15.58 13.72 2.67
C ASN A 135 14.06 13.59 2.63
N SER A 136 13.44 13.53 3.80
CA SER A 136 11.97 13.48 3.99
C SER A 136 11.21 14.63 3.29
N ALA A 137 11.89 15.74 2.94
CA ALA A 137 11.30 16.83 2.15
C ALA A 137 10.78 16.37 0.78
N GLU A 138 11.27 15.25 0.23
CA GLU A 138 10.72 14.64 -0.98
C GLU A 138 9.22 14.32 -0.85
N LEU A 139 8.74 13.99 0.36
CA LEU A 139 7.34 13.68 0.59
C LEU A 139 6.42 14.91 0.49
N LYS A 140 6.95 16.13 0.57
CA LYS A 140 6.15 17.36 0.42
C LYS A 140 5.52 17.48 -0.97
N GLY A 141 6.12 16.85 -1.98
CA GLY A 141 5.58 16.79 -3.34
C GLY A 141 4.47 15.76 -3.52
N CYS A 142 4.27 14.85 -2.56
CA CYS A 142 3.20 13.86 -2.64
C CYS A 142 1.87 14.48 -2.20
N PRO A 143 0.80 14.33 -3.02
CA PRO A 143 -0.49 14.88 -2.67
C PRO A 143 -0.97 14.27 -1.35
N ALA A 144 -1.53 15.12 -0.48
CA ALA A 144 -2.20 14.66 0.73
C ALA A 144 -3.41 13.78 0.37
N PRO A 145 -3.82 12.87 1.27
CA PRO A 145 -5.05 12.12 1.08
C PRO A 145 -6.16 13.15 0.95
N THR A 146 -6.77 13.19 -0.23
CA THR A 146 -7.80 14.19 -0.50
C THR A 146 -8.93 13.86 0.47
N ALA A 147 -9.33 14.73 1.39
CA ALA A 147 -10.50 14.42 2.22
C ALA A 147 -11.72 14.25 1.31
N ALA A 148 -12.60 13.28 1.57
CA ALA A 148 -13.87 13.18 0.85
C ALA A 148 -14.60 14.52 1.04
N LYS A 149 -14.88 15.23 -0.06
CA LYS A 149 -15.72 16.43 0.01
C LYS A 149 -17.11 15.93 0.43
N PRO A 150 -17.68 16.39 1.56
CA PRO A 150 -18.99 15.91 1.99
C PRO A 150 -19.98 16.13 0.85
N ALA A 151 -20.75 15.09 0.51
CA ALA A 151 -21.79 15.18 -0.48
C ALA A 151 -22.72 16.32 -0.09
N GLN A 152 -22.80 17.36 -0.93
CA GLN A 152 -23.78 18.41 -0.75
C GLN A 152 -25.15 17.75 -0.79
N LYS A 153 -25.87 17.76 0.35
CA LYS A 153 -27.29 17.43 0.39
C LYS A 153 -27.98 18.37 -0.59
N LYS A 154 -28.47 17.82 -1.71
CA LYS A 154 -29.45 18.51 -2.53
C LYS A 154 -30.75 18.52 -1.73
N THR A 155 -31.09 19.66 -1.15
CA THR A 155 -32.42 19.92 -0.62
C THR A 155 -33.37 20.02 -1.81
N HIS A 156 -34.45 19.24 -1.76
CA HIS A 156 -35.56 19.25 -2.72
C HIS A 156 -36.31 20.58 -2.71
#